data_AF-A0A367INV3-F1
#
_entry.id   AF-A0A367INV3-F1
#
_cell.length_a   1.000
_cell.length_b   1.000
_cell.length_c   1.000
_cell.angle_alpha   90.00
_cell.angle_beta   90.00
_cell.angle_gamma   90.00
#
_symmetry.space_group_name_H-M   'P 1'
#
loop_
_entity.id
_entity.type
_entity.pdbx_description
1 polymer ?
#
loop_
_entity_poly.entity_id
_entity_poly.type
_entity_poly.pdbx_seq_one_letter_code
_entity_poly.pdbx_strand_id
1 'polypeptide(L)'
;MYDSDPSVEQRRIWSDEQLELRKRLELTDRLDFTLDNLNYVGGVDLSFPLGDYENAVACLVVMTFPDLQFLETKLHLPYISGYLAFREVNPLLNLLNELKSNQPEIYPQVLLID
;
A
#
# COMPACT_ATOMS: atom_id res chain seq x y z
N MET A 1 18.27 -7.39 7.62
CA MET A 1 18.90 -6.06 7.61
C MET A 1 19.01 -5.65 6.15
N TYR A 2 18.18 -4.70 5.71
CA TYR A 2 18.24 -4.19 4.34
C TYR A 2 19.25 -3.04 4.29
N ASP A 3 20.22 -3.13 3.38
CA ASP A 3 21.28 -2.15 3.21
C ASP A 3 20.70 -0.84 2.60
N SER A 4 21.15 0.30 3.11
CA SER A 4 20.83 1.62 2.56
C SER A 4 21.40 1.80 1.14
N ASP A 5 22.48 1.09 0.81
CA ASP A 5 22.96 0.92 -0.56
C ASP A 5 22.85 -0.57 -0.95
N PRO A 6 21.78 -0.97 -1.65
CA PRO A 6 21.57 -2.37 -1.99
C PRO A 6 22.68 -2.86 -2.91
N SER A 7 23.19 -4.06 -2.65
CA SER A 7 24.23 -4.67 -3.49
C SER A 7 23.80 -4.78 -4.96
N VAL A 8 24.75 -4.87 -5.88
CA VAL A 8 24.47 -5.10 -7.32
C VAL A 8 23.53 -6.29 -7.52
N GLU A 9 23.71 -7.35 -6.73
CA GLU A 9 22.84 -8.53 -6.79
C GLU A 9 21.42 -8.23 -6.30
N GLN A 10 21.27 -7.48 -5.21
CA GLN A 10 19.95 -7.07 -4.72
C GLN A 10 19.19 -6.20 -5.74
N ARG A 11 19.90 -5.29 -6.41
CA ARG A 11 19.33 -4.47 -7.50
C ARG A 11 18.86 -5.34 -8.67
N ARG A 12 19.64 -6.36 -9.03
CA ARG A 12 19.29 -7.31 -10.09
C ARG A 12 18.02 -8.08 -9.76
N ILE A 13 17.91 -8.63 -8.55
CA ILE A 13 16.72 -9.34 -8.06
C ILE A 13 15.48 -8.46 -8.17
N TRP A 14 15.56 -7.21 -7.70
CA TRP A 14 14.45 -6.27 -7.77
C TRP A 14 14.05 -5.88 -9.19
N SER A 15 15.02 -5.70 -10.10
CA SER A 15 14.72 -5.45 -11.51
C SER A 15 14.01 -6.64 -12.17
N ASP A 16 14.45 -7.87 -11.89
CA ASP A 16 13.81 -9.08 -12.41
C ASP A 16 12.36 -9.18 -11.88
N GLU A 17 12.16 -8.93 -10.59
CA GLU A 17 10.83 -8.96 -9.96
C GLU A 17 9.89 -7.88 -10.52
N GLN A 18 10.38 -6.65 -10.74
CA GLN A 18 9.59 -5.59 -11.40
C GLN A 18 9.15 -5.99 -12.81
N LEU A 19 10.03 -6.62 -13.59
CA LEU A 19 9.71 -7.07 -14.94
C LEU A 19 8.67 -8.19 -14.94
N GLU A 20 8.73 -9.11 -13.97
CA GLU A 20 7.73 -10.17 -13.83
C GLU A 20 6.37 -9.61 -13.36
N LEU A 21 6.34 -8.73 -12.37
CA LEU A 21 5.10 -8.11 -11.88
C LEU A 21 4.44 -7.25 -12.95
N ARG A 22 5.22 -6.52 -13.76
CA ARG A 22 4.72 -5.70 -14.87
C ARG A 22 3.87 -6.49 -15.85
N LYS A 23 4.21 -7.76 -16.11
CA LYS A 23 3.44 -8.63 -17.02
C LYS A 23 2.03 -8.95 -16.51
N ARG A 24 1.77 -8.71 -15.22
CA ARG A 24 0.51 -9.01 -14.53
C ARG A 24 -0.38 -7.77 -14.39
N LEU A 25 0.06 -6.61 -14.87
CA LEU A 25 -0.74 -5.38 -14.84
C LEU A 25 -1.92 -5.48 -15.81
N GLU A 26 -3.12 -5.33 -15.28
CA GLU A 26 -4.34 -5.14 -16.05
C GLU A 26 -4.58 -3.62 -16.17
N LEU A 27 -4.49 -3.10 -17.39
CA LEU A 27 -4.62 -1.65 -17.68
C LEU A 27 -6.01 -1.27 -18.22
N THR A 28 -6.92 -2.23 -18.25
CA THR A 28 -8.31 -2.01 -18.65
C THR A 28 -9.22 -2.32 -17.48
N ASP A 29 -10.29 -1.51 -17.33
CA ASP A 29 -11.25 -1.70 -16.26
C ASP A 29 -11.93 -3.08 -16.41
N ARG A 30 -11.66 -3.95 -15.44
CA ARG A 30 -12.30 -5.26 -15.26
C ARG A 30 -12.95 -5.31 -13.88
N LEU A 31 -13.77 -4.31 -13.60
CA LEU A 31 -14.43 -4.10 -12.32
C LEU A 31 -15.79 -4.79 -12.31
N ASP A 32 -16.17 -5.36 -11.17
CA ASP A 32 -17.52 -5.88 -10.89
C ASP A 32 -18.45 -4.81 -10.28
N PHE A 33 -17.96 -3.57 -10.17
CA PHE A 33 -18.67 -2.41 -9.65
C PHE A 33 -18.61 -1.23 -10.64
N THR A 34 -19.55 -0.30 -10.47
CA THR A 34 -19.62 1.03 -11.10
C THR A 34 -19.54 2.09 -10.01
N LEU A 35 -19.55 3.38 -10.39
CA LEU A 35 -19.60 4.46 -9.40
C LEU A 35 -20.89 4.46 -8.57
N ASP A 36 -21.99 3.91 -9.09
CA ASP A 36 -23.29 3.88 -8.40
C ASP A 36 -23.31 2.87 -7.23
N ASN A 37 -22.42 1.87 -7.24
CA ASN A 37 -22.30 0.87 -6.18
C ASN A 37 -20.88 0.81 -5.59
N LEU A 38 -20.11 1.88 -5.75
CA LEU A 38 -18.87 2.14 -5.03
C LEU A 38 -19.20 2.70 -3.65
N ASN A 39 -18.96 1.92 -2.61
CA ASN A 39 -19.30 2.27 -1.22
C ASN A 39 -18.08 2.73 -0.44
N TYR A 40 -16.91 2.13 -0.67
CA TYR A 40 -15.70 2.40 0.11
C TYR A 40 -14.47 2.60 -0.78
N VAL A 41 -13.77 3.70 -0.53
CA VAL A 41 -12.49 4.06 -1.14
C VAL A 41 -11.42 4.02 -0.06
N GLY A 42 -10.35 3.30 -0.33
CA GLY A 42 -9.18 3.25 0.54
C GLY A 42 -8.12 4.26 0.08
N GLY A 43 -7.42 4.86 1.03
CA GLY A 43 -6.23 5.67 0.79
C GLY A 43 -5.05 5.12 1.59
N VAL A 44 -3.87 5.06 0.98
CA VAL A 44 -2.66 4.63 1.67
C VAL A 44 -1.50 5.60 1.44
N ASP A 45 -0.69 5.79 2.48
CA ASP A 45 0.55 6.57 2.46
C ASP A 45 1.59 5.90 3.37
N LEU A 46 2.86 6.14 3.10
CA LEU A 46 3.97 5.79 3.97
C LEU A 46 4.91 6.97 4.17
N SER A 47 4.99 7.44 5.42
CA SER A 47 5.76 8.63 5.80
C SER A 47 6.87 8.32 6.79
N PHE A 48 8.02 8.99 6.66
CA PHE A 48 9.15 8.90 7.59
C PHE A 48 9.10 10.06 8.60
N PRO A 49 9.15 9.81 9.92
CA PRO A 49 9.31 10.86 10.90
C PRO A 49 10.57 11.69 10.64
N LEU A 50 10.51 12.99 10.90
CA LEU A 50 11.64 13.88 10.69
C LEU A 50 12.85 13.44 11.53
N GLY A 51 13.97 13.17 10.87
CA GLY A 51 15.20 12.71 11.52
C GLY A 51 15.24 11.21 11.79
N ASP A 52 14.22 10.46 11.36
CA ASP A 52 14.18 9.00 11.44
C ASP A 52 14.20 8.39 10.03
N TYR A 53 15.31 7.75 9.70
CA TYR A 53 15.53 7.09 8.41
C TYR A 53 15.39 5.57 8.52
N GLU A 54 15.03 5.09 9.71
CA GLU A 54 14.91 3.68 10.06
C GLU A 54 13.51 3.26 10.48
N ASN A 55 12.61 4.20 10.75
CA ASN A 55 11.21 3.95 11.05
C ASN A 55 10.30 4.69 10.07
N ALA A 56 9.26 4.02 9.59
CA ALA A 56 8.21 4.67 8.81
C ALA A 56 6.84 4.48 9.47
N VAL A 57 5.87 5.24 9.03
CA VAL A 57 4.49 5.15 9.44
C VAL A 57 3.67 4.88 8.20
N ALA A 58 3.11 3.69 8.12
CA ALA A 58 2.14 3.34 7.11
C ALA A 58 0.75 3.77 7.59
N CYS A 59 -0.02 4.37 6.72
CA CYS A 59 -1.40 4.74 6.99
C CYS A 59 -2.31 4.08 5.97
N LEU A 60 -3.41 3.50 6.45
CA LEU A 60 -4.55 3.10 5.64
C LEU A 60 -5.75 3.86 6.20
N VAL A 61 -6.47 4.51 5.30
CA VAL A 61 -7.75 5.14 5.59
C VAL A 61 -8.82 4.51 4.72
N VAL A 62 -10.02 4.38 5.25
CA VAL A 62 -11.21 3.99 4.49
C VAL A 62 -12.23 5.11 4.60
N MET A 63 -12.78 5.51 3.46
CA MET A 63 -13.81 6.54 3.38
C MET A 63 -15.04 6.01 2.66
N THR A 64 -16.22 6.45 3.08
CA THR A 64 -17.44 6.20 2.30
C THR A 64 -17.38 6.95 0.96
N PHE A 65 -18.05 6.42 -0.05
CA PHE A 65 -18.25 7.11 -1.32
C PHE A 65 -19.75 7.16 -1.64
N PRO A 66 -20.29 8.28 -2.15
CA PRO A 66 -19.57 9.50 -2.57
C PRO A 66 -19.29 10.51 -1.45
N ASP A 67 -19.78 10.28 -0.23
CA ASP A 67 -19.81 11.29 0.84
C ASP A 67 -18.44 11.58 1.49
N LEU A 68 -17.44 10.74 1.25
CA LEU A 68 -16.08 10.85 1.80
C LEU A 68 -16.06 10.97 3.33
N GLN A 69 -16.88 10.16 4.01
CA GLN A 69 -16.86 10.09 5.48
C GLN A 69 -15.79 9.11 5.94
N PHE A 70 -14.94 9.56 6.87
CA PHE A 70 -13.81 8.79 7.38
C PHE A 70 -14.24 7.69 8.37
N LEU A 71 -13.69 6.48 8.21
CA LEU A 71 -14.08 5.32 9.02
C LEU A 71 -12.95 4.74 9.90
N GLU A 72 -11.69 4.67 9.44
CA GLU A 72 -10.61 4.01 10.22
C GLU A 72 -9.20 4.53 9.90
N THR A 73 -8.27 4.43 10.86
CA THR A 73 -6.82 4.58 10.67
C THR A 73 -6.00 3.72 11.64
N LYS A 74 -4.91 3.09 11.13
CA LYS A 74 -3.53 3.01 11.69
C LYS A 74 -2.84 1.65 11.54
N LEU A 75 -1.51 1.67 11.26
CA LEU A 75 -0.50 0.82 11.94
C LEU A 75 0.94 1.33 11.69
N HIS A 76 1.74 1.42 12.76
CA HIS A 76 3.17 1.78 12.72
C HIS A 76 4.05 0.56 12.43
N LEU A 77 4.99 0.67 11.49
CA LEU A 77 6.00 -0.37 11.26
C LEU A 77 7.38 0.28 11.04
N PRO A 78 8.41 -0.07 11.84
CA PRO A 78 9.76 0.45 11.67
C PRO A 78 10.33 0.04 10.28
N TYR A 79 10.99 0.95 9.56
CA TYR A 79 11.49 0.77 8.19
C TYR A 79 12.64 1.71 7.74
N ILE A 80 13.68 1.16 7.09
CA ILE A 80 14.95 1.82 6.70
C ILE A 80 15.03 2.20 5.20
N SER A 81 15.43 3.44 4.85
CA SER A 81 15.43 4.04 3.48
C SER A 81 16.15 3.30 2.31
N GLY A 82 15.61 3.38 1.08
CA GLY A 82 16.04 2.72 -0.20
C GLY A 82 14.86 2.20 -1.07
N TYR A 83 15.11 1.57 -2.24
CA TYR A 83 14.13 1.09 -3.28
C TYR A 83 12.63 1.03 -2.89
N LEU A 84 11.92 2.12 -3.16
CA LEU A 84 10.64 2.49 -2.53
C LEU A 84 9.53 1.41 -2.58
N ALA A 85 9.17 0.91 -3.77
CA ALA A 85 8.03 -0.03 -3.92
C ALA A 85 8.22 -1.40 -3.21
N PHE A 86 9.42 -1.97 -3.19
CA PHE A 86 9.67 -3.27 -2.53
C PHE A 86 9.63 -3.20 -1.01
N ARG A 87 9.49 -1.99 -0.48
CA ARG A 87 9.66 -1.66 0.91
C ARG A 87 8.37 -1.07 1.50
N GLU A 88 7.57 -0.38 0.70
CA GLU A 88 6.24 0.13 1.08
C GLU A 88 5.14 -0.92 0.96
N VAL A 89 5.23 -1.82 -0.02
CA VAL A 89 4.15 -2.77 -0.31
C VAL A 89 3.86 -3.69 0.88
N ASN A 90 4.87 -4.16 1.62
CA ASN A 90 4.64 -5.08 2.74
C ASN A 90 3.88 -4.42 3.92
N PRO A 91 4.31 -3.25 4.45
CA PRO A 91 3.52 -2.50 5.43
C PRO A 91 2.08 -2.23 4.99
N LEU A 92 1.89 -1.79 3.74
CA LEU A 92 0.55 -1.49 3.20
C LEU A 92 -0.31 -2.75 3.05
N LEU A 93 0.27 -3.87 2.60
CA LEU A 93 -0.42 -5.16 2.53
C LEU A 93 -0.81 -5.67 3.92
N ASN A 94 0.03 -5.46 4.94
CA ASN A 94 -0.31 -5.84 6.32
C ASN A 94 -1.53 -5.07 6.83
N LEU A 95 -1.58 -3.75 6.58
CA LEU A 95 -2.74 -2.91 6.91
C LEU A 95 -4.02 -3.42 6.23
N LEU A 96 -3.95 -3.75 4.94
CA LEU A 96 -5.09 -4.28 4.19
C LEU A 96 -5.53 -5.65 4.71
N ASN A 97 -4.59 -6.53 5.04
CA ASN A 97 -4.90 -7.85 5.59
C ASN A 97 -5.51 -7.76 6.99
N GLU A 98 -5.04 -6.83 7.82
CA GLU A 98 -5.61 -6.54 9.14
C GLU A 98 -7.04 -6.01 9.00
N LEU A 99 -7.26 -5.01 8.15
CA LEU A 99 -8.60 -4.49 7.84
C LEU A 99 -9.53 -5.62 7.39
N LYS A 100 -9.08 -6.44 6.44
CA LYS A 100 -9.86 -7.56 5.91
C LYS A 100 -10.22 -8.61 6.97
N SER A 101 -9.36 -8.78 7.97
CA SER A 101 -9.58 -9.77 9.03
C SER A 101 -10.48 -9.23 10.15
N ASN A 102 -10.35 -7.95 10.48
CA ASN A 102 -11.03 -7.33 11.61
C ASN A 102 -12.38 -6.69 11.22
N GLN A 103 -12.46 -6.06 10.05
CA GLN A 103 -13.62 -5.32 9.56
C GLN A 103 -13.83 -5.54 8.04
N PRO A 104 -14.09 -6.79 7.60
CA PRO A 104 -14.26 -7.11 6.18
C PRO A 104 -15.40 -6.34 5.49
N GLU A 105 -16.39 -5.87 6.25
CA GLU A 105 -17.56 -5.13 5.76
C GLU A 105 -17.24 -3.73 5.22
N ILE A 106 -16.08 -3.16 5.57
CA ILE A 106 -15.59 -1.87 5.07
C ILE A 106 -14.38 -2.02 4.16
N TYR A 107 -14.07 -3.24 3.68
CA TYR A 107 -12.91 -3.44 2.80
C TYR A 107 -13.08 -2.64 1.49
N PRO A 108 -12.10 -1.80 1.11
CA PRO A 108 -12.26 -0.87 0.00
C PRO A 108 -12.29 -1.58 -1.35
N GLN A 109 -13.13 -1.07 -2.26
CA GLN A 109 -13.23 -1.58 -3.64
C GLN A 109 -12.10 -1.04 -4.53
N VAL A 110 -11.59 0.14 -4.20
CA VAL A 110 -10.48 0.80 -4.88
C VAL A 110 -9.54 1.43 -3.86
N LEU A 111 -8.24 1.38 -4.15
CA LEU A 111 -7.19 2.00 -3.35
C LEU A 111 -6.55 3.15 -4.13
N LEU A 112 -6.44 4.30 -3.49
CA LEU A 112 -5.61 5.42 -3.92
C LEU A 112 -4.28 5.32 -3.16
N ILE A 113 -3.17 5.29 -3.88
CA ILE A 113 -1.83 5.06 -3.35
C ILE A 113 -1.00 6.30 -3.67
N ASP A 114 -0.42 6.94 -2.65
CA ASP A 114 0.63 7.97 -2.79
C ASP A 114 2.00 7.28 -2.99
#